data_AF-A0A958KF72-F1
#
_entry.id   AF-A0A958KF72-F1
#
_cell.length_a   1.000
_cell.length_b   1.000
_cell.length_c   1.000
_cell.angle_alpha   90.00
_cell.angle_beta   90.00
_cell.angle_gamma   90.00
#
_symmetry.space_group_name_H-M   'P 1'
#
loop_
_entity.id
_entity.type
_entity.pdbx_description
1 polymer ?
#
loop_
_entity_poly.entity_id
_entity_poly.type
_entity_poly.pdbx_seq_one_letter_code
_entity_poly.pdbx_strand_id
1 'polypeptide(L)'
;MEVIIIRINLFSVMGEPWWKVLFKMLLASTVPLSIFIRLYFFMRPPLFSTYEVLPENLVIRYRKSEKRIRWEQVKEVKFSWLSPRFLGGFTLILSTGTKWRFFLALHHSHKILEAVYRQQPALISEARLQKYTAMSHLVDVSWQRLREKLRRWPRWMLKYLAVPAAVSVIYDFYIWRSQGQVPTLEQGMGLFLAAFSVVFLVGFICNSIEEKVVIRQLRLAMAAAAGQMPTRQKQFESKVEGALTIVFFLVLLVLFYLGFSLIY
;
A
#
# COMPACT_ATOMS: atom_id res chain seq x y z
N MET A 1 -8.46 -2.60 22.02
CA MET A 1 -8.85 -2.26 20.64
C MET A 1 -9.27 -3.58 20.00
N GLU A 2 -10.53 -3.95 20.16
CA GLU A 2 -11.05 -5.26 19.76
C GLU A 2 -11.19 -5.31 18.24
N VAL A 3 -10.51 -6.26 17.62
CA VAL A 3 -10.67 -6.56 16.20
C VAL A 3 -11.94 -7.39 16.09
N ILE A 4 -13.05 -6.73 15.74
CA ILE A 4 -14.30 -7.42 15.40
C ILE A 4 -14.07 -8.14 14.07
N ILE A 5 -13.70 -9.42 14.16
CA ILE A 5 -13.67 -10.32 13.00
C ILE A 5 -15.13 -10.69 12.72
N ILE A 6 -15.73 -10.00 11.74
CA ILE A 6 -17.06 -10.36 11.25
C ILE A 6 -16.92 -11.71 10.53
N ARG A 7 -17.39 -12.77 11.18
CA ARG A 7 -17.57 -14.09 10.59
C ARG A 7 -18.67 -13.97 9.54
N ILE A 8 -18.31 -13.82 8.26
CA ILE A 8 -19.29 -13.82 7.17
C ILE A 8 -19.75 -15.26 6.99
N ASN A 9 -20.86 -15.59 7.64
CA ASN A 9 -21.52 -16.88 7.49
C ASN A 9 -22.33 -16.83 6.19
N LEU A 10 -21.77 -17.34 5.09
CA LEU A 10 -22.37 -17.24 3.74
C LEU A 10 -23.82 -17.74 3.69
N PHE A 11 -24.19 -18.70 4.54
CA PHE A 11 -25.54 -19.29 4.59
C PHE A 11 -26.60 -18.41 5.28
N SER A 12 -26.22 -17.41 6.09
CA SER A 12 -27.20 -16.48 6.69
C SER A 12 -27.52 -15.27 5.79
N VAL A 13 -26.88 -15.19 4.62
CA VAL A 13 -27.00 -14.04 3.69
C VAL A 13 -28.26 -14.15 2.82
N MET A 14 -28.88 -15.33 2.71
CA MET A 14 -30.07 -15.55 1.88
C MET A 14 -31.38 -15.01 2.49
N GLY A 15 -31.37 -14.52 3.73
CA GLY A 15 -32.57 -13.96 4.40
C GLY A 15 -32.44 -12.51 4.87
N GLU A 16 -31.29 -11.86 4.65
CA GLU A 16 -31.10 -10.45 5.04
C GLU A 16 -31.50 -9.51 3.90
N PRO A 17 -32.16 -8.36 4.19
CA PRO A 17 -32.39 -7.32 3.21
C PRO A 17 -31.07 -6.88 2.57
N TRP A 18 -31.04 -6.80 1.24
CA TRP A 18 -29.83 -6.53 0.46
C TRP A 18 -29.10 -5.25 0.88
N TRP A 19 -29.79 -4.24 1.41
CA TRP A 19 -29.16 -3.01 1.92
C TRP A 19 -28.27 -3.25 3.14
N LYS A 20 -28.56 -4.26 3.98
CA LYS A 20 -27.69 -4.67 5.10
C LYS A 20 -26.47 -5.43 4.60
N VAL A 21 -26.64 -6.27 3.58
CA VAL A 21 -25.53 -6.98 2.91
C VAL A 21 -24.63 -5.99 2.18
N LEU A 22 -25.21 -5.04 1.45
CA LEU A 22 -24.56 -3.90 0.83
C LEU A 22 -23.81 -3.08 1.88
N PHE A 23 -24.43 -2.75 3.01
CA PHE A 23 -23.79 -1.97 4.07
C PHE A 23 -22.63 -2.75 4.72
N LYS A 24 -22.77 -4.07 4.93
CA LYS A 24 -21.71 -4.95 5.43
C LYS A 24 -20.56 -5.09 4.42
N MET A 25 -20.85 -5.24 3.13
CA MET A 25 -19.85 -5.31 2.06
C MET A 25 -19.18 -3.95 1.81
N LEU A 26 -19.94 -2.85 1.87
CA LEU A 26 -19.41 -1.49 1.84
C LEU A 26 -18.54 -1.22 3.06
N LEU A 27 -18.94 -1.58 4.28
CA LEU A 27 -18.05 -1.50 5.46
C LEU A 27 -16.79 -2.36 5.29
N ALA A 28 -16.96 -3.60 4.80
CA ALA A 28 -15.85 -4.51 4.57
C ALA A 28 -14.89 -4.07 3.45
N SER A 29 -15.36 -3.28 2.47
CA SER A 29 -14.56 -2.75 1.35
C SER A 29 -14.08 -1.32 1.58
N THR A 30 -14.84 -0.49 2.29
CA THR A 30 -14.46 0.87 2.70
C THR A 30 -13.38 0.85 3.77
N VAL A 31 -13.25 -0.18 4.61
CA VAL A 31 -12.12 -0.27 5.54
C VAL A 31 -10.80 -0.45 4.77
N PRO A 32 -10.62 -1.44 3.86
CA PRO A 32 -9.45 -1.54 3.00
C PRO A 32 -9.25 -0.33 2.11
N LEU A 33 -10.32 0.19 1.46
CA LEU A 33 -10.22 1.34 0.57
C LEU A 33 -9.89 2.63 1.33
N SER A 34 -10.45 2.84 2.52
CA SER A 34 -10.12 3.98 3.38
C SER A 34 -8.75 3.84 4.02
N ILE A 35 -8.28 2.62 4.33
CA ILE A 35 -6.89 2.37 4.72
C ILE A 35 -5.97 2.69 3.54
N PHE A 36 -6.31 2.26 2.32
CA PHE A 36 -5.53 2.55 1.11
C PHE A 36 -5.53 4.05 0.80
N ILE A 37 -6.68 4.73 0.86
CA ILE A 37 -6.85 6.16 0.64
C ILE A 37 -6.18 6.98 1.77
N ARG A 38 -6.28 6.58 3.03
CA ARG A 38 -5.59 7.26 4.15
C ARG A 38 -4.08 7.02 4.12
N LEU A 39 -3.62 5.81 3.79
CA LEU A 39 -2.22 5.54 3.47
C LEU A 39 -1.74 6.38 2.27
N TYR A 40 -2.62 6.65 1.32
CA TYR A 40 -2.28 7.34 0.07
C TYR A 40 -2.28 8.88 0.19
N PHE A 41 -3.34 9.49 0.72
CA PHE A 41 -3.47 10.95 0.87
C PHE A 41 -2.82 11.49 2.14
N PHE A 42 -2.79 10.71 3.24
CA PHE A 42 -2.25 11.18 4.52
C PHE A 42 -0.83 10.68 4.84
N MET A 43 -0.33 9.56 4.25
CA MET A 43 0.98 9.01 4.64
C MET A 43 2.17 9.27 3.70
N ARG A 44 1.98 9.93 2.55
CA ARG A 44 3.09 10.65 1.90
C ARG A 44 2.82 12.13 1.84
N PRO A 45 2.50 12.74 2.97
CA PRO A 45 1.95 14.06 2.90
C PRO A 45 3.07 15.05 2.54
N PRO A 46 2.71 16.17 1.90
CA PRO A 46 3.43 17.44 2.09
C PRO A 46 3.37 17.97 3.54
N LEU A 47 2.94 17.16 4.54
CA LEU A 47 2.79 17.53 5.96
C LEU A 47 4.13 17.67 6.69
N PHE A 48 5.22 17.17 6.12
CA PHE A 48 6.53 17.66 6.52
C PHE A 48 6.83 18.85 5.63
N SER A 49 6.62 20.01 6.21
CA SER A 49 7.61 21.08 6.17
C SER A 49 8.84 20.78 5.33
N THR A 50 9.10 21.59 4.30
CA THR A 50 10.38 21.54 3.59
C THR A 50 11.48 21.51 4.62
N TYR A 51 12.20 20.39 4.66
CA TYR A 51 13.32 20.23 5.56
C TYR A 51 14.59 20.41 4.77
N GLU A 52 15.52 21.13 5.37
CA GLU A 52 16.82 21.44 4.78
C GLU A 52 17.88 20.93 5.74
N VAL A 53 18.72 20.02 5.24
CA VAL A 53 19.83 19.45 6.00
C VAL A 53 21.03 20.34 5.76
N LEU A 54 21.35 21.19 6.72
CA LEU A 54 22.54 22.04 6.72
C LEU A 54 23.68 21.35 7.50
N PRO A 55 24.94 21.80 7.33
CA PRO A 55 26.08 21.19 8.01
C PRO A 55 25.94 21.11 9.53
N GLU A 56 25.34 22.14 10.16
CA GLU A 56 25.26 22.26 11.63
C GLU A 56 23.86 22.05 12.21
N ASN A 57 22.82 22.07 11.36
CA ASN A 57 21.44 21.99 11.82
C ASN A 57 20.47 21.39 10.78
N LEU A 58 19.36 20.86 11.30
CA LEU A 58 18.16 20.59 10.51
C LEU A 58 17.25 21.81 10.57
N VAL A 59 16.84 22.32 9.43
CA VAL A 59 15.77 23.31 9.34
C VAL A 59 14.49 22.60 8.92
N ILE A 60 13.41 22.79 9.65
CA ILE A 60 12.10 22.22 9.38
C ILE A 60 11.11 23.39 9.23
N ARG A 61 10.68 23.69 7.99
CA ARG A 61 9.78 24.82 7.69
C ARG A 61 8.32 24.40 7.55
N TYR A 62 7.49 24.55 8.58
CA TYR A 62 6.07 24.21 8.53
C TYR A 62 5.19 25.46 8.45
N ARG A 63 4.52 25.67 7.31
CA ARG A 63 3.68 26.86 7.05
C ARG A 63 4.47 28.16 7.29
N LYS A 64 4.14 28.94 8.33
CA LYS A 64 4.83 30.18 8.73
C LYS A 64 5.83 29.99 9.87
N SER A 65 6.05 28.75 10.33
CA SER A 65 6.94 28.43 11.44
C SER A 65 8.19 27.72 10.95
N GLU A 66 9.35 28.16 11.41
CA GLU A 66 10.63 27.49 11.18
C GLU A 66 11.14 26.93 12.51
N LYS A 67 11.49 25.64 12.51
CA LYS A 67 12.14 25.00 13.65
C LYS A 67 13.53 24.55 13.24
N ARG A 68 14.52 24.85 14.09
CA ARG A 68 15.92 24.48 13.88
C ARG A 68 16.34 23.48 14.94
N ILE A 69 16.92 22.37 14.53
CA ILE A 69 17.50 21.36 15.41
C ILE A 69 19.00 21.40 15.16
N ARG A 70 19.79 21.86 16.15
CA ARG A 70 21.26 21.82 16.04
C ARG A 70 21.73 20.39 16.27
N TRP A 71 22.70 19.93 15.48
CA TRP A 71 23.18 18.55 15.61
C TRP A 71 23.79 18.27 16.97
N GLU A 72 24.51 19.24 17.56
CA GLU A 72 25.08 19.16 18.91
C GLU A 72 24.05 18.85 20.01
N GLN A 73 22.79 19.25 19.81
CA GLN A 73 21.73 19.01 20.79
C GLN A 73 21.22 17.56 20.75
N VAL A 74 21.55 16.79 19.72
CA VAL A 74 21.10 15.40 19.60
C VAL A 74 21.88 14.55 20.60
N LYS A 75 21.15 13.97 21.56
CA LYS A 75 21.70 13.11 22.62
C LYS A 75 21.62 11.63 22.27
N GLU A 76 20.52 11.21 21.63
CA GLU A 76 20.26 9.80 21.33
C GLU A 76 19.43 9.65 20.05
N VAL A 77 19.68 8.57 19.31
CA VAL A 77 18.92 8.17 18.12
C VAL A 77 18.29 6.79 18.33
N LYS A 78 16.97 6.72 18.39
CA LYS A 78 16.21 5.45 18.52
C LYS A 78 15.60 5.03 17.20
N PHE A 79 15.92 3.83 16.76
CA PHE A 79 15.34 3.25 15.55
C PHE A 79 14.03 2.51 15.87
N SER A 80 13.05 2.63 14.99
CA SER A 80 11.79 1.89 15.04
C SER A 80 11.59 1.14 13.73
N TRP A 81 11.47 -0.19 13.82
CA TRP A 81 11.29 -1.08 12.66
C TRP A 81 9.86 -1.63 12.60
N LEU A 82 8.87 -0.76 12.83
CA LEU A 82 7.47 -1.15 12.80
C LEU A 82 7.06 -1.71 11.43
N SER A 83 6.24 -2.76 11.47
CA SER A 83 5.51 -3.25 10.30
C SER A 83 4.14 -2.57 10.25
N PRO A 84 3.65 -2.12 9.08
CA PRO A 84 4.31 -2.11 7.77
C PRO A 84 5.50 -1.14 7.65
N ARG A 85 6.47 -1.47 6.78
CA ARG A 85 7.82 -0.86 6.72
C ARG A 85 7.85 0.67 6.68
N PHE A 86 6.87 1.31 6.05
CA PHE A 86 6.78 2.77 5.95
C PHE A 86 6.45 3.48 7.28
N LEU A 87 5.92 2.73 8.28
CA LEU A 87 5.71 3.21 9.65
C LEU A 87 6.96 3.13 10.52
N GLY A 88 7.99 2.42 10.06
CA GLY A 88 9.32 2.45 10.64
C GLY A 88 9.96 3.83 10.46
N GLY A 89 11.09 4.05 11.12
CA GLY A 89 11.73 5.35 11.17
C GLY A 89 12.76 5.46 12.27
N PHE A 90 13.10 6.68 12.65
CA PHE A 90 13.96 6.99 13.78
C PHE A 90 13.39 8.14 14.60
N THR A 91 13.80 8.20 15.87
CA THR A 91 13.48 9.29 16.77
C THR A 91 14.77 9.93 17.25
N LEU A 92 14.93 11.23 17.01
CA LEU A 92 15.99 12.03 17.62
C LEU A 92 15.52 12.48 19.00
N ILE A 93 16.34 12.27 20.01
CA ILE A 93 16.11 12.76 21.37
C ILE A 93 17.14 13.83 21.64
N LEU A 94 16.67 15.04 21.91
CA LEU A 94 17.53 16.18 22.20
C LEU A 94 17.97 16.18 23.67
N SER A 95 19.02 16.91 24.00
CA SER A 95 19.51 17.13 25.37
C SER A 95 18.43 17.72 26.29
N THR A 96 17.51 18.52 25.72
CA THR A 96 16.34 19.08 26.41
C THR A 96 15.24 18.05 26.72
N GLY A 97 15.38 16.81 26.25
CA GLY A 97 14.35 15.76 26.34
C GLY A 97 13.30 15.79 25.22
N THR A 98 13.32 16.79 24.35
CA THR A 98 12.41 16.88 23.20
C THR A 98 12.65 15.75 22.21
N LYS A 99 11.58 15.11 21.74
CA LYS A 99 11.63 13.97 20.82
C LYS A 99 11.09 14.34 19.44
N TRP A 100 11.85 13.99 18.41
CA TRP A 100 11.49 14.23 17.00
C TRP A 100 11.46 12.92 16.24
N ARG A 101 10.28 12.53 15.75
CA ARG A 101 10.09 11.27 15.02
C ARG A 101 10.07 11.51 13.52
N PHE A 102 10.93 10.79 12.80
CA PHE A 102 11.05 10.80 11.36
C PHE A 102 10.69 9.41 10.82
N PHE A 103 9.72 9.34 9.92
CA PHE A 103 9.26 8.09 9.33
C PHE A 103 10.02 7.77 8.04
N LEU A 104 10.14 6.49 7.70
CA LEU A 104 10.69 6.04 6.42
C LEU A 104 9.87 6.51 5.21
N ALA A 105 8.58 6.81 5.42
CA ALA A 105 7.74 7.45 4.41
C ALA A 105 8.19 8.88 4.04
N LEU A 106 9.00 9.53 4.89
CA LEU A 106 9.59 10.82 4.57
C LEU A 106 10.69 10.61 3.51
N HIS A 107 10.47 11.25 2.36
CA HIS A 107 11.39 11.22 1.24
C HIS A 107 12.80 11.62 1.68
N HIS A 108 13.82 10.83 1.34
CA HIS A 108 15.21 11.04 1.72
C HIS A 108 15.49 11.18 3.23
N SER A 109 14.67 10.58 4.09
CA SER A 109 14.88 10.60 5.55
C SER A 109 16.26 10.09 5.99
N HIS A 110 16.91 9.24 5.20
CA HIS A 110 18.28 8.77 5.44
C HIS A 110 19.32 9.89 5.44
N LYS A 111 19.13 10.98 4.68
CA LYS A 111 20.06 12.12 4.65
C LYS A 111 20.18 12.83 6.00
N ILE A 112 19.09 12.84 6.77
CA ILE A 112 19.09 13.38 8.13
C ILE A 112 19.96 12.51 9.04
N LEU A 113 19.84 11.19 8.94
CA LEU A 113 20.66 10.24 9.69
C LEU A 113 22.14 10.29 9.28
N GLU A 114 22.42 10.43 7.98
CA GLU A 114 23.79 10.62 7.48
C GLU A 114 24.44 11.89 8.02
N ALA A 115 23.69 12.99 8.10
CA ALA A 115 24.17 14.24 8.70
C ALA A 115 24.45 14.07 10.20
N VAL A 116 23.56 13.41 10.94
CA VAL A 116 23.79 13.09 12.36
C VAL A 116 25.01 12.20 12.53
N TYR A 117 25.20 11.18 11.70
CA TYR A 117 26.37 10.30 11.75
C TYR A 117 27.68 11.03 11.46
N ARG A 118 27.70 11.94 10.48
CA ARG A 118 28.89 12.74 10.16
C ARG A 118 29.33 13.63 11.32
N GLN A 119 28.38 14.23 12.03
CA GLN A 119 28.65 15.14 13.13
C GLN A 119 28.90 14.41 14.45
N GLN A 120 28.19 13.30 14.68
CA GLN A 120 28.24 12.53 15.92
C GLN A 120 28.26 11.02 15.63
N PRO A 121 29.39 10.47 15.14
CA PRO A 121 29.48 9.06 14.74
C PRO A 121 29.26 8.10 15.91
N ALA A 122 29.52 8.53 17.15
CA ALA A 122 29.28 7.74 18.35
C ALA A 122 27.79 7.40 18.58
N LEU A 123 26.85 8.19 18.05
CA LEU A 123 25.41 7.98 18.27
C LEU A 123 24.81 6.86 17.41
N ILE A 124 25.43 6.55 16.27
CA ILE A 124 24.87 5.62 15.28
C ILE A 124 26.00 4.72 14.78
N SER A 125 25.90 3.42 15.03
CA SER A 125 26.81 2.45 14.40
C SER A 125 26.63 2.43 12.88
N GLU A 126 27.72 2.29 12.13
CA GLU A 126 27.70 2.22 10.65
C GLU A 126 26.72 1.17 10.12
N ALA A 127 26.69 -0.03 10.72
CA ALA A 127 25.76 -1.09 10.33
C ALA A 127 24.27 -0.69 10.43
N ARG A 128 23.91 0.12 11.43
CA ARG A 128 22.53 0.64 11.59
C ARG A 128 22.22 1.71 10.55
N LEU A 129 23.19 2.58 10.24
CA LEU A 129 23.06 3.58 9.19
C LEU A 129 22.83 2.89 7.84
N GLN A 130 23.70 1.94 7.47
CA GLN A 130 23.58 1.18 6.22
C GLN A 130 22.23 0.44 6.13
N LYS A 131 21.80 -0.23 7.21
CA LYS A 131 20.49 -0.89 7.27
C LYS A 131 19.32 0.09 7.07
N TYR A 132 19.40 1.28 7.67
CA TYR A 132 18.36 2.30 7.51
C TYR A 132 18.35 2.89 6.10
N THR A 133 19.50 3.27 5.55
CA THR A 133 19.62 3.79 4.19
C THR A 133 19.08 2.78 3.18
N ALA A 134 19.41 1.49 3.37
CA ALA A 134 18.86 0.43 2.56
C ALA A 134 17.33 0.35 2.64
N MET A 135 16.76 0.42 3.85
CA MET A 135 15.30 0.40 4.03
C MET A 135 14.62 1.64 3.43
N SER A 136 15.20 2.84 3.59
CA SER A 136 14.70 4.08 2.99
C SER A 136 14.64 3.96 1.48
N HIS A 137 15.69 3.42 0.86
CA HIS A 137 15.73 3.21 -0.59
C HIS A 137 14.63 2.25 -1.07
N LEU A 138 14.43 1.13 -0.36
CA LEU A 138 13.33 0.21 -0.67
C LEU A 138 11.96 0.91 -0.61
N VAL A 139 11.71 1.71 0.42
CA VAL A 139 10.45 2.45 0.59
C VAL A 139 10.28 3.51 -0.50
N ASP A 140 11.34 4.21 -0.88
CA ASP A 140 11.32 5.19 -1.97
C ASP A 140 10.95 4.51 -3.31
N VAL A 141 11.53 3.34 -3.62
CA VAL A 141 11.18 2.56 -4.82
C VAL A 141 9.73 2.09 -4.79
N SER A 142 9.27 1.50 -3.68
CA SER A 142 7.86 1.12 -3.48
C SER A 142 6.92 2.29 -3.75
N TRP A 143 7.26 3.46 -3.22
CA TRP A 143 6.43 4.65 -3.35
C TRP A 143 6.41 5.20 -4.77
N GLN A 144 7.56 5.22 -5.46
CA GLN A 144 7.64 5.64 -6.86
C GLN A 144 6.81 4.73 -7.77
N ARG A 145 6.90 3.40 -7.58
CA ARG A 145 6.10 2.42 -8.32
C ARG A 145 4.61 2.63 -8.11
N LEU A 146 4.20 2.81 -6.85
CA LEU A 146 2.82 3.11 -6.51
C LEU A 146 2.35 4.38 -7.22
N ARG A 147 3.14 5.47 -7.18
CA ARG A 147 2.83 6.73 -7.86
C ARG A 147 2.65 6.56 -9.37
N GLU A 148 3.48 5.75 -10.02
CA GLU A 148 3.36 5.47 -11.45
C GLU A 148 2.08 4.69 -11.79
N LYS A 149 1.74 3.67 -11.00
CA LYS A 149 0.48 2.93 -11.15
C LYS A 149 -0.73 3.85 -11.02
N LEU A 150 -0.70 4.75 -10.04
CA LEU A 150 -1.77 5.71 -9.79
C LEU A 150 -1.86 6.80 -10.85
N ARG A 151 -0.76 7.19 -11.50
CA ARG A 151 -0.86 8.07 -12.68
C ARG A 151 -1.71 7.44 -13.80
N ARG A 152 -1.82 6.11 -13.80
CA ARG A 152 -2.67 5.32 -14.69
C ARG A 152 -4.00 4.91 -14.03
N TRP A 153 -4.43 5.59 -12.96
CA TRP A 153 -5.64 5.24 -12.19
C TRP A 153 -6.91 5.06 -13.04
N PRO A 154 -7.17 5.80 -14.15
CA PRO A 154 -8.39 5.58 -14.93
C PRO A 154 -8.43 4.18 -15.54
N ARG A 155 -7.28 3.65 -15.97
CA ARG A 155 -7.17 2.28 -16.49
C ARG A 155 -7.40 1.24 -15.39
N TRP A 156 -6.90 1.50 -14.19
CA TRP A 156 -7.13 0.62 -13.03
C TRP A 156 -8.60 0.65 -12.62
N MET A 157 -9.24 1.82 -12.55
CA MET A 157 -10.67 1.93 -12.26
C MET A 157 -11.51 1.24 -13.31
N LEU A 158 -11.16 1.37 -14.60
CA LEU A 158 -11.84 0.63 -15.67
C LEU A 158 -11.73 -0.89 -15.42
N LYS A 159 -10.55 -1.40 -15.07
CA LYS A 159 -10.37 -2.83 -14.75
C LYS A 159 -11.24 -3.27 -13.55
N TYR A 160 -11.25 -2.49 -12.47
CA TYR A 160 -11.98 -2.84 -11.24
C TYR A 160 -13.49 -2.58 -11.30
N LEU A 161 -13.98 -1.79 -12.25
CA LEU A 161 -15.41 -1.53 -12.45
C LEU A 161 -15.99 -2.32 -13.63
N ALA A 162 -15.26 -2.41 -14.74
CA ALA A 162 -15.75 -3.10 -15.95
C ALA A 162 -15.82 -4.61 -15.76
N VAL A 163 -14.89 -5.23 -15.02
CA VAL A 163 -14.93 -6.68 -14.80
C VAL A 163 -16.16 -7.07 -13.96
N PRO A 164 -16.43 -6.45 -12.79
CA PRO A 164 -17.66 -6.71 -12.06
C PRO A 164 -18.94 -6.37 -12.84
N ALA A 165 -18.94 -5.28 -13.61
CA ALA A 165 -20.07 -4.92 -14.46
C ALA A 165 -20.33 -5.97 -15.54
N ALA A 166 -19.30 -6.43 -16.24
CA ALA A 166 -19.42 -7.47 -17.25
C ALA A 166 -19.96 -8.78 -16.65
N VAL A 167 -19.47 -9.17 -15.47
CA VAL A 167 -19.96 -10.36 -14.77
C VAL A 167 -21.44 -10.23 -14.42
N SER A 168 -21.86 -9.08 -13.91
CA SER A 168 -23.27 -8.81 -13.63
C SER A 168 -24.13 -8.93 -14.88
N VAL A 169 -23.75 -8.25 -15.96
CA VAL A 169 -24.52 -8.25 -17.21
C VAL A 169 -24.59 -9.64 -17.84
N ILE A 170 -23.48 -10.40 -17.84
CA ILE A 170 -23.44 -11.76 -18.39
C ILE A 170 -24.36 -12.70 -17.59
N TYR A 171 -24.34 -12.60 -16.26
CA TYR A 171 -25.21 -13.38 -15.40
C TYR A 171 -26.68 -13.01 -15.57
N ASP A 172 -27.00 -11.71 -15.62
CA ASP A 172 -28.36 -11.22 -15.83
C ASP A 172 -28.92 -11.71 -17.17
N PHE A 173 -28.10 -11.64 -18.23
CA PHE A 173 -28.46 -12.19 -19.54
C PHE A 173 -28.68 -13.71 -19.49
N TYR A 174 -27.85 -14.43 -18.75
CA TYR A 174 -27.99 -15.87 -18.58
C TYR A 174 -29.29 -16.25 -17.86
N ILE A 175 -29.63 -15.59 -16.74
CA ILE A 175 -30.88 -15.82 -16.01
C ILE A 175 -32.09 -15.52 -16.89
N TRP A 176 -32.06 -14.39 -17.60
CA TRP A 176 -33.12 -14.04 -18.54
C TRP A 176 -33.31 -15.11 -19.62
N ARG A 177 -32.21 -15.65 -20.16
CA ARG A 177 -32.28 -16.64 -21.23
C ARG A 177 -32.66 -18.04 -20.76
N SER A 178 -32.20 -18.46 -19.58
CA SER A 178 -32.38 -19.82 -19.05
C SER A 178 -33.67 -20.00 -18.25
N GLN A 179 -34.08 -18.98 -17.50
CA GLN A 179 -35.22 -19.05 -16.59
C GLN A 179 -36.41 -18.21 -17.08
N GLY A 180 -36.24 -17.40 -18.14
CA GLY A 180 -37.30 -16.52 -18.66
C GLY A 180 -37.66 -15.36 -17.72
N GLN A 181 -36.92 -15.20 -16.62
CA GLN A 181 -37.14 -14.17 -15.62
C GLN A 181 -36.29 -12.95 -15.93
N VAL A 182 -36.88 -11.76 -15.91
CA VAL A 182 -36.12 -10.51 -15.98
C VAL A 182 -35.45 -10.29 -14.61
N PRO A 183 -34.11 -10.28 -14.52
CA PRO A 183 -33.42 -10.05 -13.26
C PRO A 183 -33.81 -8.69 -12.68
N THR A 184 -34.02 -8.63 -11.37
CA THR A 184 -34.29 -7.34 -10.73
C THR A 184 -33.01 -6.52 -10.65
N LEU A 185 -33.15 -5.19 -10.64
CA LEU A 185 -32.00 -4.28 -10.44
C LEU A 185 -31.23 -4.63 -9.15
N GLU A 186 -31.93 -5.08 -8.12
CA GLU A 186 -31.35 -5.50 -6.85
C GLU A 186 -30.43 -6.73 -6.99
N GLN A 187 -30.82 -7.71 -7.81
CA GLN A 187 -30.02 -8.91 -8.08
C GLN A 187 -28.74 -8.57 -8.85
N GLY A 188 -28.85 -7.75 -9.90
CA GLY A 188 -27.69 -7.29 -10.67
C GLY A 188 -26.72 -6.46 -9.80
N MET A 189 -27.25 -5.52 -9.00
CA MET A 189 -26.42 -4.75 -8.09
C MET A 189 -25.72 -5.62 -7.02
N GLY A 190 -26.43 -6.60 -6.45
CA GLY A 190 -25.85 -7.54 -5.48
C GLY A 190 -24.68 -8.33 -6.08
N LEU A 191 -24.85 -8.83 -7.30
CA LEU A 191 -23.82 -9.57 -8.02
C LEU A 191 -22.63 -8.68 -8.41
N PHE A 192 -22.89 -7.45 -8.89
CA PHE A 192 -21.84 -6.47 -9.16
C PHE A 192 -20.95 -6.25 -7.93
N LEU A 193 -21.55 -6.09 -6.75
CA LEU A 193 -20.80 -5.83 -5.51
C LEU A 193 -20.02 -7.06 -5.03
N ALA A 194 -20.61 -8.24 -5.14
CA ALA A 194 -19.92 -9.50 -4.85
C ALA A 194 -18.72 -9.68 -5.77
N ALA A 195 -18.92 -9.51 -7.09
CA ALA A 195 -17.85 -9.57 -8.08
C ALA A 195 -16.78 -8.48 -7.82
N PHE A 196 -17.18 -7.25 -7.49
CA PHE A 196 -16.26 -6.17 -7.14
C PHE A 196 -15.37 -6.54 -5.95
N SER A 197 -15.95 -7.12 -4.90
CA SER A 197 -15.21 -7.53 -3.70
C SER A 197 -14.17 -8.62 -4.01
N VAL A 198 -14.55 -9.60 -4.84
CA VAL A 198 -13.64 -10.67 -5.31
C VAL A 198 -12.52 -10.10 -6.18
N VAL A 199 -12.86 -9.29 -7.18
CA VAL A 199 -11.90 -8.64 -8.08
C VAL A 199 -10.93 -7.76 -7.28
N PHE A 200 -11.42 -7.01 -6.30
CA PHE A 200 -10.59 -6.19 -5.42
C PHE A 200 -9.64 -7.05 -4.57
N LEU A 201 -10.14 -8.13 -3.96
CA LEU A 201 -9.33 -9.02 -3.13
C LEU A 201 -8.22 -9.71 -3.93
N VAL A 202 -8.56 -10.30 -5.08
CA VAL A 202 -7.57 -10.93 -5.98
C VAL A 202 -6.56 -9.88 -6.45
N GLY A 203 -7.02 -8.68 -6.81
CA GLY A 203 -6.15 -7.57 -7.20
C GLY A 203 -5.19 -7.14 -6.08
N PHE A 204 -5.67 -7.10 -4.83
CA PHE A 204 -4.85 -6.79 -3.66
C PHE A 204 -3.78 -7.86 -3.41
N ILE A 205 -4.14 -9.15 -3.52
CA ILE A 205 -3.21 -10.27 -3.37
C ILE A 205 -2.14 -10.23 -4.46
N CYS A 206 -2.53 -10.09 -5.73
CA CYS A 206 -1.60 -9.97 -6.85
C CYS A 206 -0.64 -8.79 -6.67
N ASN A 207 -1.14 -7.60 -6.33
CA ASN A 207 -0.28 -6.44 -6.06
C ASN A 207 0.68 -6.67 -4.88
N SER A 208 0.23 -7.36 -3.83
CA SER A 208 1.07 -7.69 -2.68
C SER A 208 2.18 -8.68 -3.04
N ILE A 209 1.91 -9.65 -3.90
CA ILE A 209 2.91 -10.59 -4.43
C ILE A 209 3.90 -9.85 -5.33
N GLU A 210 3.42 -8.99 -6.22
CA GLU A 210 4.27 -8.15 -7.09
C GLU A 210 5.26 -7.35 -6.27
N GLU A 211 4.77 -6.68 -5.23
CA GLU A 211 5.59 -5.87 -4.32
C GLU A 211 6.64 -6.72 -3.61
N LYS A 212 6.27 -7.91 -3.12
CA LYS A 212 7.20 -8.83 -2.46
C LYS A 212 8.30 -9.30 -3.42
N VAL A 213 7.94 -9.65 -4.65
CA VAL A 213 8.90 -10.14 -5.67
C VAL A 213 9.89 -9.03 -6.05
N VAL A 214 9.41 -7.83 -6.35
CA VAL A 214 10.27 -6.71 -6.73
C VAL A 214 11.19 -6.31 -5.58
N ILE A 215 10.67 -6.22 -4.35
CA ILE A 215 11.52 -5.86 -3.22
C ILE A 215 12.52 -6.97 -2.88
N ARG A 216 12.17 -8.24 -3.08
CA ARG A 216 13.14 -9.34 -2.94
C ARG A 216 14.27 -9.22 -3.95
N GLN A 217 13.96 -8.96 -5.22
CA GLN A 217 14.97 -8.77 -6.26
C GLN A 217 15.89 -7.59 -5.94
N LEU A 218 15.31 -6.48 -5.50
CA LEU A 218 16.06 -5.29 -5.14
C LEU A 218 17.00 -5.57 -3.95
N ARG A 219 16.54 -6.31 -2.94
CA ARG A 219 17.40 -6.73 -1.80
C ARG A 219 18.57 -7.60 -2.23
N LEU A 220 18.36 -8.53 -3.15
CA LEU A 220 19.42 -9.38 -3.70
C LEU A 220 20.44 -8.54 -4.47
N ALA A 221 19.97 -7.58 -5.29
CA ALA A 221 20.84 -6.64 -5.98
C ALA A 221 21.64 -5.76 -5.00
N MET A 222 21.02 -5.31 -3.91
CA MET A 222 21.70 -4.52 -2.87
C MET A 222 22.80 -5.32 -2.16
N ALA A 223 22.53 -6.60 -1.87
CA ALA A 223 23.53 -7.48 -1.27
C ALA A 223 24.71 -7.75 -2.21
N ALA A 224 24.45 -7.83 -3.53
CA ALA A 224 25.48 -8.08 -4.54
C ALA A 224 26.32 -6.84 -4.89
N ALA A 225 25.78 -5.63 -4.74
CA ALA A 225 26.37 -4.40 -5.26
C ALA A 225 27.46 -3.74 -4.37
N ALA A 226 27.95 -4.42 -3.32
CA ALA A 226 29.09 -4.01 -2.48
C ALA A 226 29.14 -2.50 -2.12
N GLY A 227 28.00 -1.90 -1.76
CA GLY A 227 27.89 -0.49 -1.35
C GLY A 227 27.26 0.44 -2.37
N GLN A 228 27.01 0.00 -3.61
CA GLN A 228 26.21 0.77 -4.57
C GLN A 228 24.71 0.47 -4.39
N MET A 229 23.89 1.52 -4.29
CA MET A 229 22.44 1.37 -4.25
C MET A 229 21.94 1.05 -5.67
N PRO A 230 21.38 -0.17 -5.90
CA PRO A 230 20.98 -0.60 -7.22
C PRO A 230 19.82 0.27 -7.74
N THR A 231 19.92 0.64 -9.00
CA THR A 231 18.89 1.41 -9.68
C THR A 231 17.66 0.54 -9.99
N ARG A 232 16.53 1.22 -10.18
CA ARG A 232 15.25 0.58 -10.45
C ARG A 232 15.26 -0.17 -11.79
N GLN A 233 14.94 -1.46 -11.77
CA GLN A 233 14.89 -2.31 -12.97
C GLN A 233 13.48 -2.32 -13.59
N LYS A 234 13.11 -1.24 -14.29
CA LYS A 234 11.75 -1.07 -14.87
C LYS A 234 11.31 -2.22 -15.77
N GLN A 235 12.22 -2.81 -16.56
CA GLN A 235 11.90 -3.94 -17.43
C GLN A 235 11.50 -5.20 -16.63
N PHE A 236 12.23 -5.49 -15.54
CA PHE A 236 11.89 -6.60 -14.64
C PHE A 236 10.53 -6.38 -13.99
N GLU A 237 10.29 -5.17 -13.47
CA GLU A 237 8.99 -4.81 -12.86
C GLU A 237 7.83 -4.97 -13.84
N SER A 238 7.99 -4.52 -15.08
CA SER A 238 6.96 -4.66 -16.12
C SER A 238 6.67 -6.13 -16.46
N LYS A 239 7.70 -7.00 -16.45
CA LYS A 239 7.52 -8.45 -16.66
C LYS A 239 6.72 -9.09 -15.51
N VAL A 240 7.04 -8.74 -14.26
CA VAL A 240 6.32 -9.23 -13.08
C VAL A 240 4.88 -8.73 -13.05
N GLU A 241 4.65 -7.44 -13.36
CA GLU A 241 3.31 -6.85 -13.46
C GLU A 241 2.46 -7.53 -14.55
N GLY A 242 3.06 -7.79 -15.72
CA GLY A 242 2.40 -8.52 -16.81
C GLY A 242 2.02 -9.95 -16.42
N ALA A 243 2.96 -10.71 -15.84
CA ALA A 243 2.71 -12.07 -15.38
C ALA A 243 1.60 -12.14 -14.33
N LEU A 244 1.61 -11.25 -13.33
CA LEU A 244 0.58 -11.21 -12.30
C LEU A 244 -0.76 -10.68 -12.80
N THR A 245 -0.77 -9.87 -13.86
CA THR A 245 -2.01 -9.50 -14.55
C THR A 245 -2.65 -10.70 -15.24
N ILE A 246 -1.86 -11.58 -15.87
CA ILE A 246 -2.37 -12.83 -16.45
C ILE A 246 -2.91 -13.74 -15.34
N VAL A 247 -2.15 -13.94 -14.26
CA VAL A 247 -2.59 -14.72 -13.09
C VAL A 247 -3.89 -14.17 -12.51
N PHE A 248 -4.01 -12.85 -12.38
CA PHE A 248 -5.23 -12.19 -11.91
C PHE A 248 -6.45 -12.59 -12.77
N PHE A 249 -6.34 -12.53 -14.09
CA PHE A 249 -7.45 -12.89 -14.98
C PHE A 249 -7.74 -14.39 -14.97
N LEU A 250 -6.71 -15.25 -14.90
CA LEU A 250 -6.88 -16.70 -14.80
C LEU A 250 -7.60 -17.10 -13.51
N VAL A 251 -7.20 -16.53 -12.37
CA VAL A 251 -7.86 -16.78 -11.07
C VAL A 251 -9.31 -16.33 -11.12
N LEU A 252 -9.58 -15.15 -11.68
CA LEU A 252 -10.97 -14.69 -11.83
C LEU A 252 -11.78 -15.61 -12.73
N LEU A 253 -11.24 -16.04 -13.87
CA LEU A 253 -11.92 -16.97 -14.78
C LEU A 253 -12.26 -18.29 -14.08
N VAL A 254 -11.32 -18.86 -13.31
CA VAL A 254 -11.57 -20.07 -12.52
C VAL A 254 -12.61 -19.83 -11.43
N LEU A 255 -12.53 -18.72 -10.69
CA LEU A 255 -13.50 -18.40 -9.64
C LEU A 255 -14.90 -18.17 -10.21
N PHE A 256 -15.01 -17.51 -11.36
CA PHE A 256 -16.30 -17.35 -12.04
C PHE A 256 -16.83 -18.69 -12.53
N TYR A 257 -16.00 -19.51 -13.20
CA TYR A 257 -16.41 -20.85 -13.64
C TYR A 257 -16.88 -21.74 -12.47
N LEU A 258 -16.13 -21.75 -11.35
CA LEU A 258 -16.52 -22.46 -10.13
C LEU A 258 -17.80 -21.89 -9.52
N GLY A 259 -17.92 -20.56 -9.46
CA GLY A 259 -19.14 -19.89 -8.98
C GLY A 259 -20.37 -20.23 -9.82
N PHE A 260 -20.23 -20.28 -11.14
CA PHE A 260 -21.31 -20.71 -12.05
C PHE A 260 -21.63 -22.19 -11.86
N SER A 261 -20.62 -23.08 -11.79
CA SER A 261 -20.83 -24.52 -11.65
C SER A 261 -21.42 -24.97 -10.31
N LEU A 262 -21.23 -24.21 -9.23
CA LEU A 262 -21.83 -24.48 -7.91
C LEU A 262 -23.30 -24.07 -7.77
N ILE A 263 -23.81 -23.29 -8.74
CA ILE A 263 -25.24 -22.93 -8.83
C ILE A 263 -26.03 -24.02 -9.58
N TYR A 264 -25.35 -24.98 -10.22
CA TYR A 264 -25.91 -26.22 -10.79
C TYR A 264 -25.62 -27.41 -9.88
#